data_AF-A0A938TVY7-F1
#
_entry.id   AF-A0A938TVY7-F1
#
_cell.length_a   1.000
_cell.length_b   1.000
_cell.length_c   1.000
_cell.angle_alpha   90.00
_cell.angle_beta   90.00
_cell.angle_gamma   90.00
#
_symmetry.space_group_name_H-M   'P 1'
#
loop_
_entity.id
_entity.type
_entity.pdbx_description
1 polymer ?
#
loop_
_entity_poly.entity_id
_entity_poly.type
_entity_poly.pdbx_seq_one_letter_code
_entity_poly.pdbx_strand_id
1 'polypeptide(L)'
;MRIGCHFGPVVRDTRDVFSVAVHTANRMTSQAKAGQIIITDAIQRRLSEQWKAGARRVDVAVPRGQHEEITIFEVLWQHGETTSMLPAIETITELQKQFRIRLRYLGTELVLDPRERSAATLGRGHENNLVIKGNLVSRLHARIEAG
;
A
#
# COMPACT_ATOMS: atom_id res chain seq x y z
N MET A 1 -6.46 -8.90 3.14
CA MET A 1 -7.08 -8.09 2.06
C MET A 1 -6.42 -8.44 0.74
N ARG A 2 -7.12 -8.34 -0.40
CA ARG A 2 -6.55 -8.50 -1.75
C ARG A 2 -7.12 -7.42 -2.66
N ILE A 3 -6.33 -6.93 -3.61
CA ILE A 3 -6.71 -5.78 -4.45
C ILE A 3 -6.42 -6.11 -5.91
N GLY A 4 -7.38 -5.83 -6.80
CA GLY A 4 -7.19 -5.85 -8.24
C GLY A 4 -7.63 -4.52 -8.86
N CYS A 5 -6.79 -3.94 -9.69
CA CYS A 5 -7.04 -2.66 -10.32
C CYS A 5 -6.90 -2.75 -11.84
N HIS A 6 -7.75 -2.00 -12.54
CA HIS A 6 -7.64 -1.77 -13.97
C HIS A 6 -8.06 -0.33 -14.28
N PHE A 7 -7.54 0.22 -15.38
CA PHE A 7 -7.90 1.55 -15.86
C PHE A 7 -8.50 1.43 -17.26
N GLY A 8 -9.72 1.95 -17.42
CA GLY A 8 -10.44 1.94 -18.69
C GLY A 8 -11.74 2.74 -18.61
N PRO A 9 -12.45 2.88 -19.74
CA PRO A 9 -13.72 3.60 -19.80
C PRO A 9 -14.78 2.93 -18.93
N VAL A 10 -15.65 3.74 -18.34
CA VAL A 10 -16.74 3.30 -17.48
C VAL A 10 -18.06 3.97 -17.87
N VAL A 11 -19.17 3.25 -17.73
CA VAL A 11 -20.50 3.82 -17.82
C VAL A 11 -21.01 4.03 -16.39
N ARG A 12 -21.37 5.27 -16.07
CA ARG A 12 -21.93 5.63 -14.76
C ARG A 12 -23.46 5.64 -14.84
N ASP A 13 -24.10 4.93 -13.94
CA ASP A 13 -25.52 5.06 -13.64
C ASP A 13 -25.67 5.78 -12.27
N THR A 14 -26.88 6.24 -11.97
CA THR A 14 -27.24 7.03 -10.77
C THR A 14 -26.83 6.35 -9.46
N ARG A 15 -26.67 5.01 -9.46
CA ARG A 15 -26.33 4.22 -8.25
C ARG A 15 -25.17 3.25 -8.42
N ASP A 16 -24.62 3.07 -9.62
CA ASP A 16 -23.56 2.06 -9.85
C ASP A 16 -22.72 2.36 -11.11
N VAL A 17 -21.63 1.61 -11.30
CA VAL A 17 -20.71 1.73 -12.43
C VAL A 17 -20.57 0.39 -13.14
N PHE A 18 -20.80 0.38 -14.45
CA PHE A 18 -20.71 -0.81 -15.28
C PHE A 18 -19.75 -0.57 -16.45
N SER A 19 -18.87 -1.53 -16.69
CA SER A 19 -18.14 -1.64 -17.97
C SER A 19 -17.29 -2.90 -17.99
N VAL A 20 -16.73 -3.17 -19.17
CA VAL A 20 -15.58 -4.05 -19.34
C VAL A 20 -14.48 -3.74 -18.32
N ALA A 21 -14.18 -2.45 -18.07
CA ALA A 21 -13.12 -2.07 -17.15
C ALA A 21 -13.39 -2.53 -15.71
N VAL A 22 -14.65 -2.48 -15.28
CA VAL A 22 -15.10 -3.00 -13.97
C VAL A 22 -14.95 -4.52 -13.91
N HIS A 23 -15.37 -5.25 -14.96
CA HIS A 23 -15.19 -6.70 -15.02
C HIS A 23 -13.71 -7.11 -15.01
N THR A 24 -12.86 -6.39 -15.73
CA THR A 24 -11.41 -6.61 -15.75
C THR A 24 -10.80 -6.39 -14.36
N ALA A 25 -11.14 -5.28 -13.67
CA ALA A 25 -10.67 -5.03 -12.30
C ALA A 25 -11.13 -6.12 -11.32
N ASN A 26 -12.37 -6.59 -11.43
CA ASN A 26 -12.89 -7.67 -10.60
C ASN A 26 -12.16 -9.00 -10.87
N ARG A 27 -11.83 -9.28 -12.14
CA ARG A 27 -11.00 -10.44 -12.51
C ARG A 27 -9.61 -10.36 -11.89
N MET A 28 -8.96 -9.19 -11.93
CA MET A 28 -7.67 -8.99 -11.26
C MET A 28 -7.79 -9.24 -9.75
N THR A 29 -8.89 -8.79 -9.13
CA THR A 29 -9.15 -9.01 -7.70
C THR A 29 -9.37 -10.49 -7.38
N SER A 30 -9.98 -11.23 -8.30
CA SER A 30 -10.21 -12.68 -8.17
C SER A 30 -8.91 -13.48 -8.34
N GLN A 31 -7.97 -12.98 -9.14
CA GLN A 31 -6.63 -13.59 -9.33
C GLN A 31 -5.65 -13.22 -8.21
N ALA A 32 -5.85 -12.10 -7.52
CA ALA A 32 -4.97 -11.65 -6.44
C ALA A 32 -5.01 -12.59 -5.22
N LYS A 33 -3.83 -12.94 -4.71
CA LYS A 33 -3.67 -13.65 -3.44
C LYS A 33 -3.88 -12.71 -2.25
N ALA A 34 -4.02 -13.28 -1.05
CA ALA A 34 -4.07 -12.47 0.18
C ALA A 34 -2.79 -11.64 0.33
N GLY A 35 -2.93 -10.35 0.65
CA GLY A 35 -1.83 -9.38 0.75
C GLY A 35 -1.41 -8.78 -0.60
N GLN A 36 -1.92 -9.30 -1.72
CA GLN A 36 -1.45 -8.95 -3.05
C GLN A 36 -2.25 -7.79 -3.66
N ILE A 37 -1.54 -6.97 -4.44
CA ILE A 37 -2.10 -5.93 -5.29
C ILE A 37 -1.72 -6.25 -6.73
N ILE A 38 -2.73 -6.53 -7.55
CA ILE A 38 -2.56 -6.82 -8.97
C ILE A 38 -3.09 -5.65 -9.81
N ILE A 39 -2.31 -5.22 -10.80
CA ILE A 39 -2.66 -4.16 -11.75
C ILE A 39 -2.43 -4.63 -13.19
N THR A 40 -3.10 -3.98 -14.14
CA THR A 40 -2.88 -4.23 -15.57
C THR A 40 -1.84 -3.27 -16.16
N ASP A 41 -1.34 -3.60 -17.35
CA ASP A 41 -0.52 -2.73 -18.21
C ASP A 41 -1.13 -1.32 -18.40
N ALA A 42 -2.47 -1.22 -18.49
CA ALA A 42 -3.17 0.05 -18.59
C ALA A 42 -2.88 0.99 -17.41
N ILE A 43 -2.69 0.47 -16.19
CA ILE A 43 -2.27 1.25 -15.03
C ILE A 43 -0.76 1.45 -15.06
N GLN A 44 0.02 0.39 -15.30
CA GLN A 44 1.48 0.43 -15.27
C GLN A 44 2.06 1.55 -16.16
N ARG A 45 1.52 1.73 -17.37
CA ARG A 45 1.99 2.76 -18.30
C ARG A 45 1.78 4.20 -17.80
N ARG A 46 0.85 4.39 -16.86
CA ARG A 46 0.44 5.70 -16.31
C ARG A 46 1.09 6.02 -14.96
N LEU A 47 1.78 5.06 -14.35
CA LEU A 47 2.53 5.29 -13.12
C LEU A 47 3.74 6.20 -13.39
N SER A 48 4.16 6.97 -12.40
CA SER A 48 5.49 7.62 -12.43
C SER A 48 6.60 6.57 -12.34
N GLU A 49 7.80 6.88 -12.81
CA GLU A 49 8.93 5.94 -12.83
C GLU A 49 9.22 5.27 -11.48
N GLN A 50 9.16 6.03 -10.38
CA GLN A 50 9.30 5.50 -9.01
C GLN A 50 8.30 4.36 -8.69
N TRP A 51 7.06 4.46 -9.18
CA TRP A 51 6.01 3.47 -8.93
C TRP A 51 6.05 2.32 -9.94
N LYS A 52 6.55 2.57 -11.16
CA LYS A 52 6.85 1.50 -12.12
C LYS A 52 7.93 0.56 -11.59
N ALA A 53 8.96 1.11 -10.93
CA ALA A 53 10.03 0.30 -10.32
C ALA A 53 9.51 -0.64 -9.21
N GLY A 54 8.45 -0.22 -8.50
CA GLY A 54 7.77 -1.04 -7.51
C GLY A 54 6.74 -2.03 -8.07
N ALA A 55 6.62 -2.16 -9.40
CA ALA A 55 5.68 -3.09 -10.04
C ALA A 55 6.43 -4.12 -10.88
N ARG A 56 6.26 -5.40 -10.57
CA ARG A 56 6.87 -6.51 -11.34
C ARG A 56 5.84 -7.19 -12.23
N ARG A 57 6.22 -7.55 -13.45
CA ARG A 57 5.37 -8.37 -14.32
C ARG A 57 5.26 -9.77 -13.74
N VAL A 58 4.04 -10.29 -13.63
CA VAL A 58 3.79 -11.62 -13.03
C VAL A 58 3.12 -12.59 -13.99
N ASP A 59 2.27 -12.12 -14.91
CA ASP A 59 1.51 -13.00 -15.80
C ASP A 59 0.97 -12.26 -17.02
N VAL A 60 0.36 -12.99 -17.96
CA VAL A 60 -0.45 -12.47 -19.06
C VAL A 60 -1.83 -13.11 -19.00
N ALA A 61 -2.86 -12.26 -19.00
CA ALA A 61 -4.24 -12.66 -18.91
C ALA A 61 -4.96 -12.41 -20.23
N VAL A 62 -5.65 -13.42 -20.75
CA VAL A 62 -6.68 -13.23 -21.79
C VAL A 62 -8.04 -13.11 -21.10
N PRO A 63 -8.71 -11.95 -21.09
CA PRO A 63 -10.07 -11.83 -20.56
C PRO A 63 -11.03 -12.65 -21.43
N ARG A 64 -11.97 -13.39 -20.81
CA ARG A 64 -12.96 -14.18 -21.57
C ARG A 64 -13.79 -13.24 -22.46
N GLY A 65 -13.78 -13.49 -23.77
CA GLY A 65 -14.51 -12.70 -24.76
C GLY A 65 -13.74 -11.51 -25.36
N GLN A 66 -12.45 -11.34 -25.03
CA GLN A 66 -11.57 -10.34 -25.66
C GLN A 66 -10.32 -11.00 -26.23
N HIS A 67 -9.91 -10.56 -27.42
CA HIS A 67 -8.72 -11.04 -28.12
C HIS A 67 -7.42 -10.34 -27.68
N GLU A 68 -7.50 -9.36 -26.78
CA GLU A 68 -6.35 -8.57 -26.36
C GLU A 68 -5.75 -9.16 -25.08
N GLU A 69 -4.48 -9.56 -25.17
CA GLU A 69 -3.68 -10.03 -24.05
C GLU A 69 -3.38 -8.87 -23.09
N ILE A 70 -3.85 -8.98 -21.85
CA ILE A 70 -3.59 -7.99 -20.81
C ILE A 70 -2.40 -8.48 -19.98
N THR A 71 -1.30 -7.73 -20.01
CA THR A 71 -0.17 -8.03 -19.12
C THR A 71 -0.49 -7.64 -17.68
N ILE A 72 -0.21 -8.54 -16.75
CA ILE A 72 -0.47 -8.40 -15.33
C ILE A 72 0.83 -8.05 -14.59
N PHE A 73 0.73 -7.07 -13.69
CA PHE A 73 1.79 -6.66 -12.79
C PHE A 73 1.34 -6.79 -11.34
N GLU A 74 2.27 -7.15 -10.46
CA GLU A 74 2.11 -7.11 -9.01
C GLU A 74 2.83 -5.88 -8.47
N VAL A 75 2.15 -5.12 -7.61
CA VAL A 75 2.75 -3.98 -6.89
C VAL A 75 3.36 -4.49 -5.59
N LEU A 76 4.67 -4.29 -5.44
CA LEU A 76 5.45 -4.63 -4.26
C LEU A 76 5.39 -3.45 -3.28
N TRP A 77 4.40 -3.49 -2.37
CA TRP A 77 4.14 -2.42 -1.41
C TRP A 77 4.66 -2.73 0.01
N GLN A 78 4.88 -4.01 0.34
CA GLN A 78 5.48 -4.43 1.60
C GLN A 78 7.01 -4.42 1.49
N HIS A 79 7.63 -3.31 1.88
CA HIS A 79 9.06 -3.29 2.19
C HIS A 79 9.19 -3.67 3.66
N GLY A 80 9.35 -4.97 3.98
CA GLY A 80 9.75 -5.38 5.35
C GLY A 80 9.19 -6.66 5.95
N GLU A 81 8.21 -7.36 5.36
CA GLU A 81 7.64 -8.59 5.95
C GLU A 81 7.90 -9.86 5.13
N THR A 82 8.99 -9.91 4.38
CA THR A 82 9.58 -11.22 4.05
C THR A 82 10.49 -11.58 5.21
N THR A 83 9.96 -12.32 6.19
CA THR A 83 10.77 -13.18 7.05
C THR A 83 11.41 -14.22 6.14
N SER A 84 12.47 -13.82 5.46
CA SER A 84 13.35 -14.74 4.75
C SER A 84 13.99 -15.57 5.84
N MET A 85 13.60 -16.84 5.90
CA MET A 85 14.31 -17.88 6.63
C MET A 85 15.70 -18.04 5.99
N LEU A 86 16.60 -17.13 6.33
CA LEU A 86 18.04 -17.27 6.19
C LEU A 86 18.61 -16.74 7.52
N PRO A 87 19.45 -17.50 8.24
CA PRO A 87 20.21 -16.94 9.35
C PRO A 87 21.30 -16.06 8.71
N ALA A 88 20.92 -14.86 8.30
CA ALA A 88 21.85 -13.83 7.95
C ALA A 88 22.44 -13.33 9.26
N ILE A 89 23.60 -13.92 9.58
CA ILE A 89 24.62 -13.49 10.53
C ILE A 89 24.39 -12.04 10.97
N GLU A 90 23.99 -11.90 12.22
CA GLU A 90 24.08 -10.69 13.02
C GLU A 90 25.48 -10.10 12.86
N THR A 91 25.67 -9.13 11.98
CA THR A 91 26.71 -8.08 12.09
C THR A 91 26.44 -7.04 11.03
N ILE A 92 25.43 -6.20 11.25
CA ILE A 92 25.58 -4.79 10.93
C ILE A 92 24.98 -4.09 12.12
N THR A 93 25.86 -3.58 12.98
CA THR A 93 25.57 -2.44 13.83
C THR A 93 24.86 -1.43 12.94
N GLU A 94 23.51 -1.44 12.94
CA GLU A 94 22.76 -0.30 12.46
C GLU A 94 23.32 0.84 13.28
N LEU A 95 24.18 1.64 12.65
CA LEU A 95 24.51 2.98 13.10
C LEU A 95 23.15 3.63 13.25
N GLN A 96 22.57 3.53 14.44
CA GLN A 96 21.23 4.03 14.75
C GLN A 96 21.24 5.46 14.25
N LYS A 97 20.62 5.70 13.08
CA LYS A 97 20.62 7.03 12.48
C LYS A 97 20.06 7.92 13.57
N GLN A 98 20.89 8.82 14.09
CA GLN A 98 20.45 9.68 15.17
C GLN A 98 19.38 10.58 14.59
N PHE A 99 18.12 10.27 14.91
CA PHE A 99 16.99 11.09 14.55
C PHE A 99 16.30 11.58 15.82
N ARG A 100 15.65 12.73 15.70
CA ARG A 100 14.73 13.22 16.72
C ARG A 100 13.56 13.88 16.02
N ILE A 101 12.38 13.25 16.06
CA ILE A 101 11.15 13.81 15.50
C ILE A 101 10.26 14.26 16.65
N ARG A 102 9.83 15.52 16.65
CA ARG A 102 8.90 16.06 17.64
C ARG A 102 7.53 16.26 17.00
N LEU A 103 6.56 15.47 17.44
CA LEU A 103 5.17 15.56 17.02
C LEU A 103 4.40 16.38 18.06
N ARG A 104 3.66 17.41 17.62
CA ARG A 104 2.87 18.26 18.52
C ARG A 104 1.44 18.41 18.02
N TYR A 105 0.47 18.13 18.86
CA TYR A 105 -0.95 18.27 18.55
C TYR A 105 -1.77 18.56 19.81
N LEU A 106 -2.57 19.64 19.78
CA LEU A 106 -3.46 20.07 20.88
C LEU A 106 -2.80 20.07 22.27
N GLY A 107 -1.54 20.50 22.36
CA GLY A 107 -0.79 20.55 23.62
C GLY A 107 -0.13 19.23 24.03
N THR A 108 -0.43 18.13 23.34
CA THR A 108 0.31 16.87 23.48
C THR A 108 1.57 16.93 22.62
N GLU A 109 2.68 16.50 23.21
CA GLU A 109 3.95 16.38 22.53
C GLU A 109 4.49 14.96 22.65
N LEU A 110 4.96 14.42 21.53
CA LEU A 110 5.58 13.13 21.45
C LEU A 110 6.90 13.24 20.71
N VAL A 111 7.97 12.69 21.31
CA VAL A 111 9.29 12.64 20.70
C VAL A 111 9.55 11.21 20.22
N LEU A 112 10.03 11.09 18.98
CA LEU A 112 10.59 9.88 18.42
C LEU A 112 12.11 9.99 18.42
N ASP A 113 12.78 8.98 18.95
CA ASP A 113 14.22 8.82 18.90
C ASP A 113 14.59 7.32 18.87
N PRO A 114 15.81 6.96 18.43
CA PRO A 114 16.23 5.55 18.33
C PRO A 114 16.26 4.78 19.65
N ARG A 115 16.24 5.45 20.81
CA ARG A 115 16.41 4.83 22.13
C ARG A 115 15.07 4.51 22.79
N GLU A 116 14.13 5.46 22.75
CA GLU A 116 12.86 5.35 23.46
C GLU A 116 11.71 4.98 22.54
N ARG A 117 11.68 5.51 21.31
CA ARG A 117 10.52 5.36 20.42
C ARG A 117 10.86 5.64 18.96
N SER A 118 10.95 4.59 18.15
CA SER A 118 11.22 4.73 16.71
C SER A 118 9.99 4.98 15.84
N ALA A 119 8.78 4.84 16.39
CA ALA A 119 7.55 5.03 15.65
C ALA A 119 6.40 5.57 16.51
N ALA A 120 5.45 6.25 15.85
CA ALA A 120 4.20 6.68 16.44
C ALA A 120 3.00 6.42 15.53
N THR A 121 1.88 6.02 16.13
CA THR A 121 0.58 5.91 15.46
C THR A 121 -0.29 7.12 15.75
N LEU A 122 -1.08 7.52 14.74
CA LEU A 122 -1.99 8.64 14.78
C LEU A 122 -3.38 8.18 14.33
N GLY A 123 -4.42 8.62 15.04
CA GLY A 123 -5.79 8.28 14.70
C GLY A 123 -6.78 8.66 15.79
N ARG A 124 -8.07 8.44 15.54
CA ARG A 124 -9.14 8.74 16.52
C ARG A 124 -9.24 7.72 17.65
N GLY A 125 -8.71 6.51 17.43
CA GLY A 125 -8.67 5.47 18.45
C GLY A 125 -7.82 5.87 19.65
N HIS A 126 -8.23 5.46 20.84
CA HIS A 126 -7.54 5.76 22.10
C HIS A 126 -6.22 4.97 22.23
N GLU A 127 -6.08 3.92 21.43
CA GLU A 127 -4.88 3.10 21.28
C GLU A 127 -3.72 3.80 20.54
N ASN A 128 -3.97 4.95 19.90
CA ASN A 128 -2.92 5.67 19.18
C ASN A 128 -2.01 6.47 20.10
N ASN A 129 -0.74 6.62 19.71
CA ASN A 129 0.19 7.46 20.45
C ASN A 129 -0.20 8.94 20.40
N LEU A 130 -0.76 9.39 19.27
CA LEU A 130 -1.35 10.71 19.14
C LEU A 130 -2.83 10.60 18.75
N VAL A 131 -3.71 10.83 19.72
CA VAL A 131 -5.16 10.74 19.53
C VAL A 131 -5.69 12.02 18.88
N ILE A 132 -6.19 11.90 17.66
CA ILE A 132 -6.77 13.00 16.88
C ILE A 132 -8.28 12.80 16.81
N LYS A 133 -9.03 13.60 17.59
CA LYS A 133 -10.49 13.59 17.57
C LYS A 133 -11.02 14.25 16.29
N GLY A 134 -11.82 13.53 15.51
CA GLY A 134 -12.50 14.09 14.34
C GLY A 134 -13.31 13.02 13.59
N ASN A 135 -14.48 13.40 13.07
CA ASN A 135 -15.39 12.43 12.42
C ASN A 135 -14.83 11.85 11.11
N LEU A 136 -13.88 12.55 10.48
CA LEU A 136 -13.22 12.12 9.24
C LEU A 136 -11.88 11.40 9.50
N VAL A 137 -11.53 11.14 10.76
CA VAL A 137 -10.27 10.49 11.14
C VAL A 137 -10.54 9.01 11.45
N SER A 138 -9.80 8.14 10.77
CA SER A 138 -9.83 6.69 10.98
C SER A 138 -9.41 6.32 12.40
N ARG A 139 -9.82 5.14 12.88
CA ARG A 139 -9.38 4.62 14.19
C ARG A 139 -7.85 4.52 14.26
N LEU A 140 -7.25 3.88 13.25
CA LEU A 140 -5.83 3.96 12.93
C LEU A 140 -5.72 4.71 11.60
N HIS A 141 -5.10 5.88 11.58
CA HIS A 141 -5.09 6.76 10.41
C HIS A 141 -3.72 6.85 9.73
N ALA A 142 -2.65 6.99 10.52
CA ALA A 142 -1.29 7.05 10.02
C ALA A 142 -0.29 6.46 11.02
N ARG A 143 0.88 6.08 10.51
CA ARG A 143 2.04 5.67 11.30
C ARG A 143 3.26 6.40 10.78
N ILE A 144 4.01 7.02 11.69
CA ILE A 144 5.27 7.67 11.42
C ILE A 144 6.36 6.76 11.96
N GLU A 145 7.32 6.41 11.12
CA GLU A 145 8.51 5.64 11.48
C GLU A 145 9.74 6.43 11.12
N ALA A 146 10.78 6.32 11.94
CA ALA A 146 12.07 6.90 11.68
C ALA A 146 13.13 5.81 11.72
N GLY A 147 13.81 5.63 10.58
CA GLY A 147 14.77 4.56 10.31
C GLY A 147 14.95 4.38 8.82
#